data_AF-A0A0H5R7W4-F1
#
_entry.id   AF-A0A0H5R7W4-F1
#
_cell.length_a   1.000
_cell.length_b   1.000
_cell.length_c   1.000
_cell.angle_alpha   90.00
_cell.angle_beta   90.00
_cell.angle_gamma   90.00
#
_symmetry.space_group_name_H-M   'P 1'
#
loop_
_entity.id
_entity.type
_entity.pdbx_description
1 polymer ?
#
loop_
_entity_poly.entity_id
_entity_poly.type
_entity_poly.pdbx_seq_one_letter_code
_entity_poly.pdbx_strand_id
1 'polypeptide(L)'
;EYDRQRVLRSLSNTHHQWCASLEHLENARADTRDPESLETMIDSVKRQLEANKRRILQFGGPEALEEIMGSPPITVDLDQIINELGSRKYWDDFADELRQSPPVYSRIGELLTEIRDRLKQLIPNRSDLQSDIDRSLDIDFIRQMIHFGSFDSESFFRVFDYIWTNLKNFGAASAESEWNAWRDQIMEKAGSGASTYDVLLPEIFNRFLRQLDTIEDATHRYREILAQNREISTPS
;
A
#
# COMPACT_ATOMS: atom_id res chain seq x y z
N GLU A 1 -17.18 -11.20 -27.47
CA GLU A 1 -15.84 -11.11 -26.86
C GLU A 1 -15.78 -10.71 -25.39
N TYR A 2 -16.18 -9.49 -25.00
CA TYR A 2 -15.97 -8.96 -23.63
C TYR A 2 -16.57 -9.84 -22.51
N ASP A 3 -17.82 -10.30 -22.66
CA ASP A 3 -18.47 -11.16 -21.66
C ASP A 3 -17.87 -12.58 -21.60
N ARG A 4 -17.42 -13.11 -22.75
CA ARG A 4 -16.79 -14.43 -22.83
C ARG A 4 -15.46 -14.46 -22.09
N GLN A 5 -14.63 -13.44 -22.28
CA GLN A 5 -13.34 -13.31 -21.58
C GLN A 5 -13.54 -13.14 -20.07
N ARG A 6 -14.56 -12.37 -19.65
CA ARG A 6 -14.90 -12.20 -18.23
C ARG A 6 -15.34 -13.52 -17.58
N VAL A 7 -16.18 -14.30 -18.27
CA VAL A 7 -16.63 -15.62 -17.79
C VAL A 7 -15.45 -16.59 -17.69
N LEU A 8 -14.58 -16.64 -18.70
CA LEU A 8 -13.40 -17.52 -18.67
C LEU A 8 -12.42 -17.14 -17.56
N ARG A 9 -12.24 -15.85 -17.28
CA ARG A 9 -11.42 -15.38 -16.16
C ARG A 9 -11.98 -15.84 -14.81
N SER A 10 -13.30 -15.73 -14.62
CA SER A 10 -13.96 -16.19 -13.40
C SER A 10 -13.86 -17.72 -13.23
N LEU A 11 -14.03 -18.49 -14.30
CA LEU A 11 -13.89 -19.94 -14.29
C LEU A 11 -12.44 -20.37 -14.00
N SER A 12 -11.46 -19.67 -14.59
CA SER A 12 -10.02 -19.85 -14.34
C SER A 12 -9.69 -19.66 -12.85
N ASN A 13 -10.07 -18.52 -12.25
CA ASN A 13 -9.87 -18.26 -10.83
C ASN A 13 -10.50 -19.35 -9.94
N THR A 14 -11.74 -19.73 -10.26
CA THR A 14 -12.45 -20.78 -9.51
C THR A 14 -11.73 -22.12 -9.63
N HIS A 15 -11.14 -22.42 -10.79
CA HIS A 15 -10.40 -23.66 -11.02
C HIS A 15 -9.16 -23.73 -10.14
N HIS A 16 -8.35 -22.67 -10.14
CA HIS A 16 -7.14 -22.57 -9.32
C HIS A 16 -7.43 -22.64 -7.82
N GLN A 17 -8.51 -22.02 -7.34
CA GLN A 17 -8.93 -22.09 -5.93
C GLN A 17 -9.27 -23.52 -5.49
N TRP A 18 -9.99 -24.27 -6.32
CA TRP A 18 -10.29 -25.66 -6.02
C TRP A 18 -9.04 -26.56 -6.08
N CYS A 19 -8.09 -26.30 -6.98
CA CYS A 19 -6.81 -27.00 -7.01
C CYS A 19 -6.00 -26.78 -5.74
N ALA A 20 -5.89 -25.54 -5.26
CA ALA A 20 -5.21 -25.22 -4.01
C ALA A 20 -5.91 -25.86 -2.79
N SER A 21 -7.24 -25.87 -2.78
CA SER A 21 -8.03 -26.54 -1.75
C SER A 21 -7.77 -28.05 -1.74
N LEU A 22 -7.68 -28.66 -2.92
CA LEU A 22 -7.38 -30.09 -3.05
C LEU A 22 -5.97 -30.41 -2.54
N GLU A 23 -4.97 -29.62 -2.92
CA GLU A 23 -3.59 -29.77 -2.42
C GLU A 23 -3.52 -29.64 -0.90
N HIS A 24 -4.21 -28.65 -0.32
CA HIS A 24 -4.28 -28.49 1.13
C HIS A 24 -4.91 -29.70 1.84
N LEU A 25 -6.01 -30.22 1.30
CA LEU A 25 -6.70 -31.39 1.87
C LEU A 25 -5.88 -32.68 1.72
N GLU A 26 -5.20 -32.87 0.57
CA GLU A 26 -4.31 -34.02 0.35
C GLU A 26 -3.09 -33.96 1.29
N ASN A 27 -2.54 -32.77 1.54
CA ASN A 27 -1.46 -32.59 2.52
C ASN A 27 -1.92 -32.89 3.95
N ALA A 28 -3.17 -32.55 4.31
CA ALA A 28 -3.74 -32.84 5.62
C ALA A 28 -4.02 -34.33 5.86
N ARG A 29 -3.92 -35.18 4.83
CA ARG A 29 -4.24 -36.62 4.91
C ARG A 29 -3.30 -37.39 5.86
N ALA A 30 -2.06 -36.93 6.03
CA ALA A 30 -1.10 -37.57 6.91
C ALA A 30 -1.41 -37.35 8.42
N ASP A 31 -2.04 -36.23 8.76
CA ASP A 31 -2.19 -35.76 10.14
C ASP A 31 -3.66 -35.78 10.64
N THR A 32 -4.61 -36.20 9.80
CA THR A 32 -6.03 -36.20 10.17
C THR A 32 -6.37 -37.30 11.17
N ARG A 33 -7.20 -36.96 12.16
CA ARG A 33 -7.81 -37.92 13.10
C ARG A 33 -9.13 -38.51 12.58
N ASP A 34 -9.64 -37.98 11.47
CA ASP A 34 -10.89 -38.40 10.82
C ASP A 34 -10.70 -38.50 9.29
N PRO A 35 -10.23 -39.65 8.80
CA PRO A 35 -9.97 -39.86 7.37
C PRO A 35 -11.25 -39.91 6.51
N GLU A 36 -12.37 -40.35 7.06
CA GLU A 36 -13.62 -40.54 6.31
C GLU A 36 -14.28 -39.20 5.96
N SER A 37 -14.29 -38.27 6.92
CA SER A 37 -14.74 -36.89 6.67
C SER A 37 -13.82 -36.17 5.68
N LEU A 38 -12.49 -36.35 5.82
CA LEU A 38 -11.52 -35.76 4.90
C LEU A 38 -11.71 -36.29 3.47
N GLU A 39 -11.92 -37.60 3.30
CA GLU A 39 -12.15 -38.21 1.99
C GLU A 39 -13.42 -37.66 1.34
N THR A 40 -14.49 -37.49 2.12
CA THR A 40 -15.74 -36.88 1.64
C THR A 40 -15.54 -35.44 1.14
N MET A 41 -14.70 -34.66 1.83
CA MET A 41 -14.34 -33.30 1.41
C MET A 41 -13.50 -33.31 0.13
N ILE A 42 -12.50 -34.19 0.04
CA ILE A 42 -11.67 -34.39 -1.16
C ILE A 42 -12.55 -34.75 -2.37
N ASP A 43 -13.48 -35.69 -2.22
CA ASP A 43 -14.40 -36.11 -3.28
C ASP A 43 -15.37 -35.00 -3.69
N SER A 44 -15.79 -34.14 -2.76
CA SER A 44 -16.57 -32.95 -3.06
C SER A 44 -15.76 -31.97 -3.93
N VAL A 45 -14.52 -31.67 -3.53
CA VAL A 45 -13.62 -30.75 -4.27
C VAL A 45 -13.30 -31.29 -5.66
N LYS A 46 -13.01 -32.59 -5.80
CA LYS A 46 -12.79 -33.25 -7.11
C LYS A 46 -14.01 -33.12 -8.02
N ARG A 47 -15.23 -33.29 -7.49
CA ARG A 47 -16.47 -33.07 -8.26
C ARG A 47 -16.65 -31.63 -8.72
N GLN A 48 -16.30 -30.65 -7.88
CA GLN A 48 -16.34 -29.23 -8.25
C GLN A 48 -15.31 -28.89 -9.34
N LEU A 49 -14.11 -29.46 -9.28
CA LEU A 49 -13.09 -29.33 -10.31
C LEU A 49 -13.58 -29.84 -11.66
N GLU A 50 -14.14 -31.05 -11.71
CA GLU A 50 -14.68 -31.63 -12.96
C GLU A 50 -15.87 -30.84 -13.51
N ALA A 51 -16.74 -30.33 -12.64
CA ALA A 51 -17.83 -29.45 -13.05
C ALA A 51 -17.31 -28.13 -13.66
N ASN A 52 -16.25 -27.56 -13.10
CA ASN A 52 -15.63 -26.34 -13.62
C ASN A 52 -14.91 -26.60 -14.96
N LYS A 53 -14.14 -27.68 -15.09
CA LYS A 53 -13.50 -28.08 -16.36
C LYS A 53 -14.51 -28.19 -17.51
N ARG A 54 -15.68 -28.81 -17.24
CA ARG A 54 -16.76 -28.90 -18.23
C ARG A 54 -17.30 -27.53 -18.64
N ARG A 55 -17.40 -26.59 -17.70
CA ARG A 55 -17.79 -25.20 -18.01
C ARG A 55 -16.73 -24.48 -18.83
N ILE A 56 -15.45 -24.63 -18.49
CA ILE A 56 -14.34 -24.06 -19.27
C ILE A 56 -14.37 -24.59 -20.71
N LEU A 57 -14.54 -25.90 -20.90
CA LEU A 57 -14.72 -26.52 -22.21
C LEU A 57 -15.93 -25.94 -22.97
N GLN A 58 -17.06 -25.75 -22.29
CA GLN A 58 -18.28 -25.24 -22.90
C GLN A 58 -18.17 -23.78 -23.37
N PHE A 59 -17.46 -22.92 -22.62
CA PHE A 59 -17.36 -21.48 -22.92
C PHE A 59 -16.08 -21.09 -23.70
N GLY A 60 -14.99 -21.82 -23.48
CA GLY A 60 -13.65 -21.49 -23.95
C GLY A 60 -13.10 -22.44 -25.00
N GLY A 61 -13.61 -23.66 -25.06
CA GLY A 61 -13.07 -24.73 -25.90
C GLY A 61 -11.87 -25.45 -25.26
N PRO A 62 -11.31 -26.46 -25.95
CA PRO A 62 -10.15 -27.23 -25.48
C PRO A 62 -8.90 -26.37 -25.27
N GLU A 63 -8.68 -25.36 -26.11
CA GLU A 63 -7.49 -24.50 -26.03
C GLU A 63 -7.48 -23.67 -24.75
N ALA A 64 -8.63 -23.12 -24.36
CA ALA A 64 -8.77 -22.37 -23.12
C ALA A 64 -8.62 -23.26 -21.87
N LEU A 65 -9.04 -24.53 -21.97
CA LEU A 65 -8.82 -25.48 -20.88
C LEU A 65 -7.33 -25.78 -20.71
N GLU A 66 -6.61 -26.03 -21.81
CA GLU A 66 -5.17 -26.30 -21.79
C GLU A 66 -4.37 -25.11 -21.25
N GLU A 67 -4.72 -23.89 -21.68
CA GLU A 67 -4.10 -22.65 -21.20
C GLU A 67 -4.28 -22.46 -19.68
N ILE A 68 -5.50 -22.64 -19.18
CA ILE A 68 -5.83 -22.47 -17.74
C ILE A 68 -5.13 -23.56 -16.89
N MET A 69 -5.08 -24.80 -17.39
CA MET A 69 -4.42 -25.92 -16.70
C MET A 69 -2.90 -25.80 -16.70
N GLY A 70 -2.31 -25.18 -17.73
CA GLY A 70 -0.87 -24.90 -17.82
C GLY A 70 -0.42 -23.63 -17.09
N SER A 71 -1.35 -22.79 -16.66
CA SER A 71 -1.06 -21.51 -16.00
C SER A 71 -0.99 -21.66 -14.48
N PRO A 72 -0.03 -21.00 -13.81
CA PRO A 72 0.02 -20.98 -12.35
C PRO A 72 -1.24 -20.32 -11.77
N PRO A 73 -1.60 -20.65 -10.50
CA PRO A 73 -2.75 -20.05 -9.85
C PRO A 73 -2.64 -18.52 -9.88
N ILE A 74 -3.70 -17.85 -10.34
CA ILE A 74 -3.80 -16.40 -10.26
C ILE A 74 -3.93 -16.05 -8.78
N THR A 75 -2.82 -15.69 -8.14
CA THR A 75 -2.82 -15.10 -6.80
C THR A 75 -3.40 -13.70 -6.89
N VAL A 76 -4.72 -13.60 -6.77
CA VAL A 76 -5.39 -12.35 -6.49
C VAL A 76 -5.24 -12.11 -4.99
N ASP A 77 -4.23 -11.34 -4.61
CA ASP A 77 -4.10 -10.85 -3.24
C ASP A 77 -5.21 -9.84 -2.98
N LEU A 78 -6.32 -10.34 -2.42
CA LEU A 78 -7.50 -9.55 -2.11
C LEU A 78 -7.19 -8.49 -1.06
N ASP A 79 -6.25 -8.73 -0.15
CA ASP A 79 -5.83 -7.77 0.86
C ASP A 79 -5.00 -6.65 0.21
N GLN A 80 -4.12 -7.00 -0.73
CA GLN A 80 -3.43 -6.01 -1.56
C GLN A 80 -4.42 -5.20 -2.40
N ILE A 81 -5.42 -5.81 -3.03
CA ILE A 81 -6.43 -5.10 -3.83
C ILE A 81 -7.34 -4.23 -2.97
N ILE A 82 -7.76 -4.71 -1.79
CA ILE A 82 -8.59 -3.95 -0.85
C ILE A 82 -7.78 -2.81 -0.25
N ASN A 83 -6.50 -3.00 0.06
CA ASN A 83 -5.61 -1.93 0.51
C ASN A 83 -5.33 -0.92 -0.62
N GLU A 84 -5.11 -1.37 -1.85
CA GLU A 84 -4.89 -0.50 -3.02
C GLU A 84 -6.16 0.27 -3.41
N LEU A 85 -7.35 -0.36 -3.40
CA LEU A 85 -8.64 0.28 -3.67
C LEU A 85 -9.09 1.18 -2.51
N GLY A 86 -8.86 0.76 -1.26
CA GLY A 86 -9.15 1.54 -0.06
C GLY A 86 -8.27 2.79 0.03
N SER A 87 -6.97 2.63 -0.25
CA SER A 87 -6.04 3.76 -0.39
C SER A 87 -6.47 4.67 -1.54
N ARG A 88 -6.82 4.12 -2.71
CA ARG A 88 -7.28 4.93 -3.85
C ARG A 88 -8.53 5.73 -3.53
N LYS A 89 -9.56 5.12 -2.95
CA LYS A 89 -10.78 5.82 -2.55
C LYS A 89 -10.50 6.93 -1.53
N TYR A 90 -9.63 6.68 -0.55
CA TYR A 90 -9.25 7.70 0.42
C TYR A 90 -8.63 8.94 -0.26
N TRP A 91 -7.71 8.72 -1.21
CA TRP A 91 -7.07 9.81 -1.95
C TRP A 91 -8.01 10.49 -2.96
N ASP A 92 -8.94 9.75 -3.56
CA ASP A 92 -9.99 10.31 -4.42
C ASP A 92 -10.93 11.20 -3.60
N ASP A 93 -11.40 10.74 -2.43
CA ASP A 93 -12.25 11.51 -1.53
C ASP A 93 -11.52 12.78 -1.03
N PHE A 94 -10.20 12.70 -0.79
CA PHE A 94 -9.39 13.86 -0.43
C PHE A 94 -9.29 14.88 -1.59
N ALA A 95 -9.08 14.39 -2.82
CA ALA A 95 -9.08 15.26 -3.99
C ALA A 95 -10.44 15.96 -4.16
N ASP A 96 -11.54 15.23 -3.94
CA ASP A 96 -12.88 15.78 -4.04
C ASP A 96 -13.18 16.83 -2.96
N GLU A 97 -12.70 16.65 -1.72
CA GLU A 97 -12.75 17.66 -0.66
C GLU A 97 -12.09 18.99 -1.08
N LEU A 98 -10.93 18.92 -1.74
CA LEU A 98 -10.20 20.09 -2.22
C LEU A 98 -10.89 20.79 -3.41
N ARG A 99 -11.74 20.07 -4.16
CA ARG A 99 -12.52 20.61 -5.29
C ARG A 99 -13.84 21.25 -4.88
N GLN A 100 -14.29 21.09 -3.64
CA GLN A 100 -15.54 21.67 -3.16
C GLN A 100 -15.53 23.20 -3.25
N SER A 101 -16.72 23.81 -3.18
CA SER A 101 -16.89 25.26 -3.14
C SER A 101 -17.77 25.66 -1.94
N PRO A 102 -17.20 26.14 -0.83
CA PRO A 102 -15.76 26.37 -0.59
C PRO A 102 -14.96 25.06 -0.41
N PRO A 103 -13.65 25.03 -0.71
CA PRO A 103 -12.81 23.86 -0.49
C PRO A 103 -12.71 23.45 0.98
N VAL A 104 -12.58 22.14 1.23
CA VAL A 104 -12.42 21.59 2.58
C VAL A 104 -10.95 21.22 2.82
N TYR A 105 -10.31 21.90 3.77
CA TYR A 105 -8.86 21.76 4.05
C TYR A 105 -8.52 21.03 5.36
N SER A 106 -9.51 20.55 6.12
CA SER A 106 -9.29 19.92 7.44
C SER A 106 -8.28 18.77 7.37
N ARG A 107 -8.41 17.91 6.34
CA ARG A 107 -7.57 16.74 6.13
C ARG A 107 -6.09 17.07 5.90
N ILE A 108 -5.75 18.25 5.35
CA ILE A 108 -4.35 18.68 5.19
C ILE A 108 -3.66 18.73 6.55
N GLY A 109 -4.33 19.32 7.55
CA GLY A 109 -3.76 19.42 8.89
C GLY A 109 -3.64 18.08 9.61
N GLU A 110 -4.57 17.16 9.35
CA GLU A 110 -4.52 15.78 9.88
C GLU A 110 -3.33 15.01 9.31
N LEU A 111 -3.17 15.04 7.98
CA LEU A 111 -2.05 14.37 7.29
C LEU A 111 -0.70 14.95 7.69
N LEU A 112 -0.58 16.28 7.82
CA LEU A 112 0.66 16.90 8.30
C LEU A 112 0.96 16.54 9.76
N THR A 113 -0.07 16.44 10.60
CA THR A 113 0.08 15.98 12.00
C THR A 113 0.61 14.56 12.04
N GLU A 114 0.04 13.66 11.23
CA GLU A 114 0.49 12.28 11.12
C GLU A 114 1.97 12.21 10.69
N ILE A 115 2.34 12.90 9.61
CA ILE A 115 3.73 12.94 9.13
C ILE A 115 4.68 13.46 10.22
N ARG A 116 4.33 14.59 10.86
CA ARG A 116 5.15 15.19 11.92
C ARG A 116 5.36 14.21 13.08
N ASP A 117 4.29 13.60 13.56
CA ASP A 117 4.33 12.74 14.74
C ASP A 117 5.11 11.45 14.43
N ARG A 118 4.95 10.88 13.23
CA ARG A 118 5.73 9.72 12.76
C ARG A 118 7.21 10.04 12.58
N LEU A 119 7.56 11.20 12.01
CA LEU A 119 8.95 11.66 11.93
C LEU A 119 9.60 11.74 13.32
N LYS A 120 8.88 12.24 14.34
CA LYS A 120 9.39 12.31 15.72
C LYS A 120 9.60 10.91 16.33
N GLN A 121 8.74 9.95 16.02
CA GLN A 121 8.87 8.56 16.48
C GLN A 121 10.09 7.83 15.91
N LEU A 122 10.62 8.27 14.76
CA LEU A 122 11.89 7.76 14.22
C LEU A 122 13.10 8.21 15.05
N ILE A 123 12.98 9.30 15.80
CA ILE A 123 14.07 9.92 16.59
C ILE A 123 13.69 10.15 18.06
N PRO A 124 13.25 9.11 18.79
CA PRO A 124 12.66 9.27 20.13
C PRO A 124 13.62 9.86 21.17
N ASN A 125 14.93 9.70 20.96
CA ASN A 125 15.97 10.11 21.90
C ASN A 125 16.66 11.45 21.53
N ARG A 126 16.17 12.15 20.50
CA ARG A 126 16.75 13.41 19.99
C ARG A 126 15.78 14.56 20.16
N SER A 127 15.68 15.06 21.40
CA SER A 127 14.78 16.16 21.76
C SER A 127 15.08 17.45 20.99
N ASP A 128 16.35 17.66 20.60
CA ASP A 128 16.78 18.77 19.75
C ASP A 128 16.13 18.71 18.36
N LEU A 129 16.15 17.54 17.71
CA LEU A 129 15.55 17.34 16.40
C LEU A 129 14.02 17.30 16.46
N GLN A 130 13.43 16.75 17.53
CA GLN A 130 11.98 16.81 17.72
C GLN A 130 11.47 18.25 17.85
N SER A 131 12.21 19.09 18.58
CA SER A 131 11.87 20.52 18.72
C SER A 131 12.01 21.27 17.39
N ASP A 132 12.99 20.89 16.57
CA ASP A 132 13.14 21.44 15.23
C ASP A 132 11.97 21.07 14.30
N ILE A 133 11.52 19.81 14.37
CA ILE A 133 10.34 19.32 13.64
C ILE A 133 9.08 20.09 14.07
N ASP A 134 8.85 20.24 15.37
CA ASP A 134 7.67 20.96 15.89
C ASP A 134 7.63 22.42 15.42
N ARG A 135 8.80 23.08 15.36
CA ARG A 135 8.92 24.47 14.91
C ARG A 135 8.76 24.62 13.39
N SER A 136 9.32 23.70 12.62
CA SER A 136 9.32 23.78 11.15
C SER A 136 7.99 23.30 10.55
N LEU A 137 7.32 22.37 11.23
CA LEU A 137 5.97 21.88 10.93
C LEU A 137 4.98 22.35 12.00
N ASP A 138 4.88 23.67 12.17
CA ASP A 138 3.82 24.28 12.97
C ASP A 138 2.47 24.15 12.24
N ILE A 139 1.75 23.08 12.57
CA ILE A 139 0.50 22.70 11.89
C ILE A 139 -0.61 23.71 12.15
N ASP A 140 -0.66 24.30 13.34
CA ASP A 140 -1.68 25.28 13.68
C ASP A 140 -1.45 26.57 12.90
N PHE A 141 -0.19 27.00 12.75
CA PHE A 141 0.15 28.11 11.87
C PHE A 141 -0.18 27.82 10.40
N ILE A 142 0.17 26.64 9.89
CA ILE A 142 -0.16 26.23 8.52
C ILE A 142 -1.68 26.25 8.28
N ARG A 143 -2.47 25.69 9.21
CA ARG A 143 -3.94 25.70 9.16
C ARG A 143 -4.49 27.12 9.11
N GLN A 144 -3.95 28.03 9.93
CA GLN A 144 -4.35 29.44 9.92
C GLN A 144 -4.05 30.10 8.58
N MET A 145 -2.86 29.88 8.01
CA MET A 145 -2.52 30.44 6.70
C MET A 145 -3.46 29.96 5.61
N ILE A 146 -3.83 28.67 5.61
CA ILE A 146 -4.78 28.12 4.65
C ILE A 146 -6.17 28.75 4.86
N HIS A 147 -6.64 28.81 6.10
CA HIS A 147 -7.96 29.35 6.43
C HIS A 147 -8.14 30.81 6.02
N PHE A 148 -7.11 31.64 6.22
CA PHE A 148 -7.12 33.06 5.84
C PHE A 148 -6.67 33.32 4.40
N GLY A 149 -6.40 32.26 3.60
CA GLY A 149 -5.99 32.38 2.20
C GLY A 149 -4.60 32.99 2.00
N SER A 150 -3.73 32.94 3.02
CA SER A 150 -2.35 33.43 2.96
C SER A 150 -1.32 32.33 2.74
N PHE A 151 -1.75 31.08 2.52
CA PHE A 151 -0.87 29.97 2.18
C PHE A 151 -0.51 30.02 0.70
N ASP A 152 0.71 30.47 0.39
CA ASP A 152 1.22 30.67 -0.96
C ASP A 152 2.18 29.55 -1.41
N SER A 153 2.66 29.64 -2.65
CA SER A 153 3.58 28.64 -3.22
C SER A 153 4.92 28.58 -2.48
N GLU A 154 5.40 29.69 -1.92
CA GLU A 154 6.63 29.70 -1.11
C GLU A 154 6.43 28.90 0.19
N SER A 155 5.30 29.14 0.88
CA SER A 155 4.92 28.37 2.06
C SER A 155 4.76 26.89 1.76
N PHE A 156 4.16 26.55 0.62
CA PHE A 156 4.07 25.18 0.12
C PHE A 156 5.46 24.54 -0.05
N PHE A 157 6.35 25.17 -0.82
CA PHE A 157 7.68 24.63 -1.09
C PHE A 157 8.51 24.44 0.19
N ARG A 158 8.40 25.38 1.14
CA ARG A 158 9.08 25.26 2.43
C ARG A 158 8.64 24.02 3.21
N VAL A 159 7.33 23.79 3.33
CA VAL A 159 6.78 22.63 4.05
C VAL A 159 7.14 21.33 3.33
N PHE A 160 6.98 21.31 2.00
CA PHE A 160 7.32 20.15 1.17
C PHE A 160 8.79 19.77 1.29
N ASP A 161 9.70 20.73 1.12
CA ASP A 161 11.14 20.49 1.13
C ASP A 161 11.64 20.05 2.51
N TYR A 162 11.04 20.58 3.58
CA TYR A 162 11.36 20.16 4.95
C TYR A 162 11.00 18.69 5.20
N ILE A 163 9.77 18.28 4.84
CA ILE A 163 9.35 16.87 4.99
C ILE A 163 10.21 15.97 4.12
N TRP A 164 10.40 16.34 2.85
CA TRP A 164 11.20 15.59 1.90
C TRP A 164 12.64 15.39 2.38
N THR A 165 13.27 16.44 2.92
CA THR A 165 14.65 16.39 3.45
C THR A 165 14.75 15.46 4.65
N ASN A 166 13.79 15.50 5.57
CA ASN A 166 13.78 14.59 6.71
C ASN A 166 13.62 13.13 6.25
N LEU A 167 12.67 12.85 5.36
CA LEU A 167 12.48 11.50 4.81
C LEU A 167 13.69 10.99 4.02
N LYS A 168 14.38 11.88 3.29
CA LYS A 168 15.64 11.57 2.63
C LYS A 168 16.71 11.17 3.65
N ASN A 169 16.86 11.95 4.72
CA ASN A 169 17.88 11.71 5.75
C ASN A 169 17.67 10.40 6.52
N PHE A 170 16.42 9.95 6.66
CA PHE A 170 16.08 8.67 7.28
C PHE A 170 16.01 7.50 6.29
N GLY A 171 15.97 7.79 4.99
CA GLY A 171 15.88 6.80 3.92
C GLY A 171 17.18 6.04 3.66
N ALA A 172 17.07 4.94 2.90
CA ALA A 172 18.24 4.18 2.46
C ALA A 172 18.96 4.89 1.29
N ALA A 173 20.30 4.89 1.31
CA ALA A 173 21.13 5.49 0.25
C ALA A 173 20.83 4.93 -1.15
N SER A 174 20.43 3.66 -1.25
CA SER A 174 20.06 3.02 -2.52
C SER A 174 18.81 3.60 -3.18
N ALA A 175 17.95 4.29 -2.43
CA ALA A 175 16.72 4.89 -2.92
C ALA A 175 16.84 6.42 -3.16
N GLU A 176 18.01 7.01 -2.89
CA GLU A 176 18.19 8.47 -2.92
C GLU A 176 18.01 9.06 -4.33
N SER A 177 18.48 8.39 -5.38
CA SER A 177 18.36 8.87 -6.75
C SER A 177 16.90 8.97 -7.21
N GLU A 178 16.10 7.96 -6.90
CA GLU A 178 14.65 7.95 -7.15
C GLU A 178 13.95 9.05 -6.36
N TRP A 179 14.33 9.24 -5.09
CA TRP A 179 13.74 10.25 -4.21
C TRP A 179 14.03 11.68 -4.65
N ASN A 180 15.24 11.95 -5.14
CA ASN A 180 15.63 13.23 -5.75
C ASN A 180 14.86 13.47 -7.07
N ALA A 181 14.80 12.46 -7.94
CA ALA A 181 14.08 12.60 -9.22
C ALA A 181 12.59 12.90 -9.02
N TRP A 182 11.96 12.25 -8.03
CA TRP A 182 10.56 12.52 -7.68
C TRP A 182 10.36 13.96 -7.15
N ARG A 183 11.29 14.47 -6.33
CA ARG A 183 11.27 15.87 -5.86
C ARG A 183 11.23 16.84 -7.03
N ASP A 184 12.16 16.66 -7.98
CA ASP A 184 12.31 17.57 -9.11
C ASP A 184 11.04 17.58 -9.98
N GLN A 185 10.41 16.41 -10.17
CA GLN A 185 9.12 16.31 -10.86
C GLN A 185 8.00 17.08 -10.14
N ILE A 186 7.89 16.97 -8.82
CA ILE A 186 6.87 17.71 -8.06
C ILE A 186 7.13 19.21 -8.11
N MET A 187 8.38 19.64 -7.99
CA MET A 187 8.75 21.06 -8.08
C MET A 187 8.42 21.64 -9.45
N GLU A 188 8.64 20.89 -10.53
CA GLU A 188 8.26 21.29 -11.89
C GLU A 188 6.73 21.40 -12.05
N LYS A 189 5.98 20.39 -11.60
CA LYS A 189 4.50 20.40 -11.67
C LYS A 189 3.89 21.57 -10.89
N ALA A 190 4.43 21.87 -9.71
CA ALA A 190 3.96 22.96 -8.86
C ALA A 190 4.39 24.35 -9.40
N GLY A 191 5.62 24.47 -9.91
CA GLY A 191 6.17 25.74 -10.41
C GLY A 191 5.62 26.16 -11.78
N SER A 192 5.23 25.21 -12.62
CA SER A 192 4.65 25.49 -13.95
C SER A 192 3.20 25.97 -13.91
N GLY A 193 2.51 25.85 -12.77
CA GLY A 193 1.07 26.12 -12.65
C GLY A 193 0.19 25.16 -13.47
N ALA A 194 0.76 24.11 -14.05
CA ALA A 194 0.06 23.13 -14.88
C ALA A 194 -0.77 22.14 -14.05
N SER A 195 -0.54 22.06 -12.75
CA SER A 195 -1.26 21.19 -11.82
C SER A 195 -1.85 21.99 -10.67
N THR A 196 -3.07 21.62 -10.27
CA THR A 196 -3.79 22.21 -9.14
C THR A 196 -3.53 21.43 -7.85
N TYR A 197 -3.74 22.06 -6.70
CA TYR A 197 -3.47 21.43 -5.40
C TYR A 197 -4.37 20.21 -5.11
N ASP A 198 -5.57 20.11 -5.69
CA ASP A 198 -6.42 18.92 -5.58
C ASP A 198 -5.85 17.68 -6.29
N VAL A 199 -4.89 17.87 -7.21
CA VAL A 199 -4.16 16.78 -7.85
C VAL A 199 -2.83 16.52 -7.15
N LEU A 200 -2.10 17.58 -6.80
CA LEU A 200 -0.77 17.48 -6.22
C LEU A 200 -0.77 16.97 -4.78
N LEU A 201 -1.65 17.47 -3.92
CA LEU A 201 -1.61 17.14 -2.49
C LEU A 201 -1.87 15.65 -2.23
N PRO A 202 -2.87 14.99 -2.84
CA PRO A 202 -3.04 13.54 -2.67
C PRO A 202 -1.82 12.73 -3.10
N GLU A 203 -1.20 13.05 -4.24
CA GLU A 203 0.02 12.39 -4.73
C GLU A 203 1.18 12.53 -3.71
N ILE A 204 1.39 13.76 -3.22
CA ILE A 204 2.48 14.09 -2.29
C ILE A 204 2.29 13.40 -0.94
N PHE A 205 1.12 13.56 -0.31
CA PHE A 205 0.86 12.97 1.00
C PHE A 205 0.93 11.44 0.95
N ASN A 206 0.35 10.81 -0.07
CA ASN A 206 0.45 9.37 -0.26
C ASN A 206 1.91 8.92 -0.37
N ARG A 207 2.72 9.62 -1.17
CA ARG A 207 4.13 9.27 -1.35
C ARG A 207 4.94 9.46 -0.07
N PHE A 208 4.69 10.52 0.70
CA PHE A 208 5.34 10.73 2.00
C PHE A 208 4.99 9.64 3.01
N LEU A 209 3.70 9.29 3.14
CA LEU A 209 3.27 8.25 4.08
C LEU A 209 3.85 6.88 3.71
N ARG A 210 3.84 6.50 2.42
CA ARG A 210 4.47 5.25 1.97
C ARG A 210 5.97 5.20 2.21
N GLN A 211 6.64 6.35 2.10
CA GLN A 211 8.07 6.45 2.40
C GLN A 211 8.32 6.30 3.92
N LEU A 212 7.45 6.88 4.77
CA LEU A 212 7.49 6.65 6.22
C LEU A 212 7.30 5.17 6.55
N ASP A 213 6.31 4.50 5.94
CA ASP A 213 6.08 3.06 6.16
C ASP A 213 7.36 2.25 5.84
N THR A 214 8.02 2.58 4.72
CA THR A 214 9.26 1.92 4.30
C THR A 214 10.40 2.13 5.30
N ILE A 215 10.54 3.36 5.83
CA ILE A 215 11.58 3.71 6.81
C ILE A 215 11.30 3.07 8.17
N GLU A 216 10.05 3.06 8.60
CA GLU A 216 9.61 2.44 9.85
C GLU A 216 9.81 0.93 9.84
N ASP A 217 9.44 0.25 8.75
CA ASP A 217 9.68 -1.17 8.55
C ASP A 217 11.17 -1.52 8.62
N ALA A 218 12.01 -0.74 7.93
CA ALA A 218 13.46 -0.92 7.97
C ALA A 218 14.01 -0.71 9.39
N THR A 219 13.50 0.30 10.09
CA THR A 219 13.88 0.61 11.47
C THR A 219 13.47 -0.50 12.43
N HIS A 220 12.27 -1.06 12.28
CA HIS A 220 11.77 -2.17 13.09
C HIS A 220 12.64 -3.41 12.92
N ARG A 221 12.88 -3.84 11.67
CA ARG A 221 13.74 -4.99 11.36
C ARG A 221 15.14 -4.83 11.94
N TYR A 222 15.72 -3.62 11.86
CA TYR A 222 17.04 -3.35 12.44
C TYR A 222 17.04 -3.46 13.98
N ARG A 223 16.00 -2.94 14.65
CA ARG A 223 15.85 -3.05 16.11
C ARG A 223 15.70 -4.51 16.56
N GLU A 224 14.93 -5.32 15.83
CA GLU A 224 14.78 -6.76 16.10
C GLU A 224 16.11 -7.51 16.01
N ILE A 225 16.88 -7.26 14.94
CA ILE A 225 18.22 -7.86 14.76
C ILE A 225 19.14 -7.47 15.93
N LEU A 226 19.13 -6.19 16.35
CA LEU A 226 19.93 -5.74 17.49
C LEU A 226 19.51 -6.37 18.82
N ALA A 227 18.21 -6.58 19.04
CA ALA A 227 17.69 -7.24 20.24
C ALA A 227 18.14 -8.71 20.30
N GLN A 228 17.99 -9.45 19.19
CA GLN A 228 18.42 -10.85 19.09
C GLN A 228 19.94 -10.99 19.32
N ASN A 229 20.75 -10.09 18.76
CA ASN A 229 22.21 -10.12 18.94
C ASN A 229 22.65 -9.81 20.39
N ARG A 230 21.85 -9.05 21.15
CA ARG A 230 22.11 -8.77 22.58
C ARG A 230 21.81 -9.98 23.45
N GLU A 231 20.76 -10.74 23.16
CA GLU A 231 20.41 -11.97 23.91
C GLU A 231 21.46 -13.08 23.74
N ILE A 232 22.10 -13.17 22.57
CA ILE A 232 23.17 -14.14 22.28
C ILE A 232 24.50 -13.77 22.99
N SER A 233 24.71 -12.50 23.35
CA SER A 233 25.98 -11.98 23.88
C SER A 233 26.06 -11.93 25.41
N THR A 234 25.03 -12.39 26.14
CA THR A 234 25.08 -12.59 27.60
C THR A 234 25.23 -14.08 27.93
N PRO A 235 26.45 -14.61 28.12
CA PRO A 235 26.62 -15.95 28.68
C PRO A 235 26.39 -15.91 30.19
N SER A 236 25.61 -16.89 30.68
CA SER A 236 25.56 -17.29 32.09
C SER A 236 26.89 -17.86 32.58
#